data_AF-A0A4Y7X9X0-F1
#
_entry.id   AF-A0A4Y7X9X0-F1
#
_cell.length_a   1.000
_cell.length_b   1.000
_cell.length_c   1.000
_cell.angle_alpha   90.00
_cell.angle_beta   90.00
_cell.angle_gamma   90.00
#
_symmetry.space_group_name_H-M   'P 1'
#
loop_
_entity.id
_entity.type
_entity.pdbx_description
1 polymer ?
#
loop_
_entity_poly.entity_id
_entity_poly.type
_entity_poly.pdbx_seq_one_letter_code
_entity_poly.pdbx_strand_id
1 'polypeptide(L)'
;MNLLKFGAKGDAVIALQKQLLNRGFNGKDGKPVKADGNYGLNTEYAVRQFQKSVGLVDDGKAGDKTLAALADKPISKFLRDEDYKKAALRLKVPELVIRAFGATESLGKGFLNNGKAKILFERHKMYAHISKAKGKAFAVEQMRLCPNLVNITTGGYKGKEAEYVRLNLAMNIHPESALMSCSWGAFQIMGENWKDLGYQSVFDFVEQMQTSESLQLEAFIRFIETKTGQVDGKPCKLIDALRQQDWHAVFSLYNGAAYKKLGYQTKFQDELDHLESLGYAA
;
A
#
# COMPACT_ATOMS: atom_id res chain seq x y z
N MET A 1 -13.11 -9.61 -1.94
CA MET A 1 -11.65 -9.83 -1.95
C MET A 1 -11.48 -11.31 -1.67
N ASN A 2 -11.06 -12.10 -2.66
CA ASN A 2 -10.87 -13.55 -2.48
C ASN A 2 -9.39 -13.79 -2.16
N LEU A 3 -9.01 -13.57 -0.91
CA LEU A 3 -7.68 -13.89 -0.43
C LEU A 3 -7.65 -15.37 -0.04
N LEU A 4 -6.90 -16.18 -0.78
CA LEU A 4 -6.61 -17.57 -0.41
C LEU A 4 -5.23 -17.62 0.24
N LYS A 5 -5.16 -18.17 1.46
CA LYS A 5 -3.93 -18.28 2.26
C LYS A 5 -3.97 -19.53 3.13
N PHE A 6 -2.89 -19.82 3.85
CA PHE A 6 -2.80 -20.96 4.76
C PHE A 6 -4.07 -21.13 5.62
N GLY A 7 -4.58 -22.36 5.68
CA GLY A 7 -5.80 -22.72 6.39
C GLY A 7 -7.10 -22.54 5.60
N ALA A 8 -7.10 -21.84 4.47
CA ALA A 8 -8.26 -21.73 3.60
C ALA A 8 -8.66 -23.10 3.03
N LYS A 9 -9.96 -23.30 2.81
CA LYS A 9 -10.52 -24.55 2.26
C LYS A 9 -11.61 -24.31 1.22
N GLY A 10 -11.86 -25.29 0.37
CA GLY A 10 -13.00 -25.35 -0.55
C GLY A 10 -12.66 -25.17 -2.03
N ASP A 11 -13.69 -24.98 -2.86
CA ASP A 11 -13.58 -25.05 -4.32
C ASP A 11 -12.63 -24.01 -4.92
N ALA A 12 -12.55 -22.82 -4.31
CA ALA A 12 -11.61 -21.79 -4.74
C ALA A 12 -10.14 -22.25 -4.58
N VAL A 13 -9.85 -23.04 -3.53
CA VAL A 13 -8.52 -23.63 -3.31
C VAL A 13 -8.27 -24.75 -4.30
N ILE A 14 -9.27 -25.59 -4.59
CA ILE A 14 -9.17 -26.63 -5.64
C ILE A 14 -8.83 -25.99 -6.99
N ALA A 15 -9.52 -24.90 -7.36
CA ALA A 15 -9.28 -24.18 -8.60
C ALA A 15 -7.84 -23.64 -8.68
N LEU A 16 -7.37 -23.00 -7.60
CA LEU A 16 -5.98 -22.54 -7.47
C LEU A 16 -4.97 -23.69 -7.63
N GLN A 17 -5.16 -24.78 -6.88
CA GLN A 17 -4.27 -25.95 -6.91
C GLN A 17 -4.22 -26.59 -8.30
N LYS A 18 -5.35 -26.67 -9.02
CA LYS A 18 -5.38 -27.14 -10.41
C LYS A 18 -4.58 -26.23 -11.34
N GLN A 19 -4.67 -24.91 -11.17
CA GLN A 19 -3.87 -23.97 -11.98
C GLN A 19 -2.37 -24.09 -11.71
N LEU A 20 -1.98 -24.31 -10.46
CA LEU A 20 -0.58 -24.54 -10.07
C LEU A 20 -0.07 -25.88 -10.61
N LEU A 21 -0.85 -26.95 -10.47
CA LEU A 21 -0.55 -28.28 -11.00
C LEU A 21 -0.38 -28.25 -12.52
N ASN A 22 -1.29 -27.60 -13.25
CA ASN A 22 -1.21 -27.48 -14.71
C ASN A 22 0.01 -26.70 -15.19
N ARG A 23 0.59 -25.86 -14.33
CA ARG A 23 1.83 -25.13 -14.57
C ARG A 23 3.08 -25.86 -14.06
N GLY A 24 2.92 -27.07 -13.54
CA GLY A 24 4.03 -27.93 -13.10
C GLY A 24 4.64 -27.56 -11.75
N PHE A 25 3.93 -26.79 -10.90
CA PHE A 25 4.44 -26.47 -9.57
C PHE A 25 4.28 -27.66 -8.61
N ASN A 26 5.27 -27.81 -7.72
CA ASN A 26 5.34 -28.88 -6.74
C ASN A 26 5.09 -28.35 -5.32
N GLY A 27 4.61 -29.22 -4.45
CA GLY A 27 4.55 -29.00 -3.01
C GLY A 27 5.93 -29.03 -2.36
N LYS A 28 5.96 -28.71 -1.06
CA LYS A 28 7.19 -28.69 -0.24
C LYS A 28 7.81 -30.08 -0.11
N ASP A 29 7.01 -31.13 -0.26
CA ASP A 29 7.43 -32.53 -0.31
C ASP A 29 8.04 -32.97 -1.66
N GLY A 30 8.17 -32.05 -2.62
CA GLY A 30 8.73 -32.33 -3.95
C GLY A 30 7.77 -33.00 -4.92
N LYS A 31 6.52 -33.27 -4.54
CA LYS A 31 5.50 -33.90 -5.40
C LYS A 31 4.63 -32.85 -6.08
N PRO A 32 3.98 -33.16 -7.22
CA PRO A 32 3.01 -32.26 -7.83
C PRO A 32 1.91 -31.85 -6.84
N VAL A 33 1.49 -30.58 -6.89
CA VAL A 33 0.43 -30.07 -6.01
C VAL A 33 -0.86 -30.88 -6.19
N LYS A 34 -1.40 -31.37 -5.08
CA LYS A 34 -2.69 -32.07 -5.07
C LYS A 34 -3.83 -31.06 -4.97
N ALA A 35 -4.85 -31.22 -5.82
CA ALA A 35 -6.07 -30.43 -5.78
C ALA A 35 -7.08 -31.03 -4.77
N ASP A 36 -6.77 -30.94 -3.47
CA ASP A 36 -7.57 -31.48 -2.37
C ASP A 36 -8.47 -30.44 -1.68
N GLY A 37 -8.39 -29.18 -2.10
CA GLY A 37 -9.16 -28.09 -1.54
C GLY A 37 -8.66 -27.59 -0.19
N ASN A 38 -7.47 -28.01 0.26
CA ASN A 38 -6.84 -27.53 1.49
C ASN A 38 -5.62 -26.66 1.17
N TYR A 39 -5.64 -25.41 1.63
CA TYR A 39 -4.48 -24.53 1.52
C TYR A 39 -3.52 -24.80 2.68
N GLY A 40 -2.80 -25.91 2.59
CA GLY A 40 -1.72 -26.28 3.52
C GLY A 40 -0.34 -25.87 3.04
N LEU A 41 0.70 -26.39 3.72
CA LEU A 41 2.11 -26.09 3.44
C LEU A 41 2.52 -26.36 1.97
N ASN A 42 2.00 -27.44 1.38
CA ASN A 42 2.30 -27.78 -0.01
C ASN A 42 1.70 -26.77 -1.00
N THR A 43 0.45 -26.33 -0.77
CA THR A 43 -0.21 -25.32 -1.61
C THR A 43 0.48 -23.97 -1.48
N GLU A 44 0.79 -23.55 -0.26
CA GLU A 44 1.51 -22.30 0.02
C GLU A 44 2.89 -22.28 -0.65
N TYR A 45 3.66 -23.35 -0.49
CA TYR A 45 4.97 -23.47 -1.12
C TYR A 45 4.89 -23.39 -2.65
N ALA A 46 3.90 -24.02 -3.27
CA ALA A 46 3.70 -23.93 -4.72
C ALA A 46 3.27 -22.52 -5.18
N VAL A 47 2.44 -21.83 -4.40
CA VAL A 47 2.09 -20.43 -4.67
C VAL A 47 3.34 -19.55 -4.65
N ARG A 48 4.22 -19.75 -3.67
CA ARG A 48 5.50 -19.04 -3.57
C ARG A 48 6.41 -19.30 -4.77
N GLN A 49 6.54 -20.56 -5.17
CA GLN A 49 7.30 -20.90 -6.38
C GLN A 49 6.74 -20.17 -7.61
N PHE A 50 5.42 -20.17 -7.77
CA PHE A 50 4.78 -19.44 -8.84
C PHE A 50 5.05 -17.93 -8.76
N GLN A 51 4.82 -17.30 -7.60
CA GLN A 51 5.07 -15.86 -7.39
C GLN A 51 6.50 -15.48 -7.77
N LYS A 52 7.49 -16.25 -7.31
CA LYS A 52 8.91 -16.06 -7.69
C LYS A 52 9.13 -16.18 -9.19
N SER A 53 8.54 -17.20 -9.83
CA SER A 53 8.72 -17.46 -11.27
C SER A 53 8.24 -16.31 -12.17
N VAL A 54 7.27 -15.52 -11.70
CA VAL A 54 6.73 -14.35 -12.43
C VAL A 54 7.14 -13.00 -11.82
N GLY A 55 8.03 -13.01 -10.83
CA GLY A 55 8.56 -11.82 -10.16
C GLY A 55 7.55 -11.05 -9.29
N LEU A 56 6.44 -11.68 -8.87
CA LEU A 56 5.54 -11.12 -7.87
C LEU A 56 6.14 -11.22 -6.47
N VAL A 57 5.63 -10.40 -5.54
CA VAL A 57 5.95 -10.50 -4.12
C VAL A 57 5.70 -11.93 -3.64
N ASP A 58 6.74 -12.57 -3.12
CA ASP A 58 6.72 -13.92 -2.56
C ASP A 58 6.16 -13.92 -1.13
N ASP A 59 4.85 -13.76 -0.99
CA ASP A 59 4.15 -13.76 0.31
C ASP A 59 3.39 -15.06 0.57
N GLY A 60 3.38 -16.01 -0.36
CA GLY A 60 2.65 -17.27 -0.24
C GLY A 60 1.13 -17.12 -0.19
N LYS A 61 0.59 -15.94 -0.51
CA LYS A 61 -0.85 -15.64 -0.50
C LYS A 61 -1.36 -15.52 -1.94
N ALA A 62 -2.39 -16.31 -2.26
CA ALA A 62 -3.09 -16.20 -3.53
C ALA A 62 -4.21 -15.15 -3.45
N GLY A 63 -3.79 -13.88 -3.40
CA GLY A 63 -4.67 -12.73 -3.56
C GLY A 63 -4.90 -12.36 -5.03
N ASP A 64 -5.61 -11.25 -5.27
CA ASP A 64 -6.01 -10.81 -6.61
C ASP A 64 -4.84 -10.69 -7.62
N LYS A 65 -3.62 -10.34 -7.16
CA LYS A 65 -2.43 -10.20 -8.02
C LYS A 65 -1.93 -11.57 -8.49
N THR A 66 -1.80 -12.51 -7.57
CA THR A 66 -1.43 -13.91 -7.85
C THR A 66 -2.46 -14.56 -8.77
N LEU A 67 -3.76 -14.38 -8.50
CA LEU A 67 -4.84 -14.92 -9.32
C LEU A 67 -4.88 -14.29 -10.72
N ALA A 68 -4.57 -12.99 -10.85
CA ALA A 68 -4.45 -12.33 -12.15
C ALA A 68 -3.29 -12.91 -12.96
N ALA A 69 -2.13 -13.14 -12.33
CA ALA A 69 -0.97 -13.74 -12.98
C ALA A 69 -1.23 -15.19 -13.41
N LEU A 70 -1.91 -16.00 -12.60
CA LEU A 70 -2.33 -17.36 -12.96
C LEU A 70 -3.38 -17.40 -14.08
N ALA A 71 -4.05 -16.28 -14.34
CA ALA A 71 -4.95 -16.10 -15.48
C ALA A 71 -4.27 -15.37 -16.64
N ASP A 72 -2.93 -15.29 -16.63
CA ASP A 72 -2.08 -14.66 -17.66
C ASP A 72 -2.46 -13.20 -17.98
N LYS A 73 -3.02 -12.50 -16.98
CA LYS A 73 -3.33 -11.07 -17.09
C LYS A 73 -2.07 -10.22 -16.94
N PRO A 74 -2.05 -9.00 -17.53
CA PRO A 74 -0.91 -8.10 -17.37
C PRO A 74 -0.59 -7.81 -15.91
N ILE A 75 0.67 -8.04 -15.53
CA ILE A 75 1.20 -7.78 -14.19
C ILE A 75 2.16 -6.59 -14.14
N SER A 76 2.32 -5.86 -15.26
CA SER A 76 3.30 -4.77 -15.40
C SER A 76 3.15 -3.66 -14.37
N LYS A 77 1.93 -3.43 -13.86
CA LYS A 77 1.64 -2.45 -12.81
C LYS A 77 1.82 -2.97 -11.37
N PHE A 78 2.02 -4.27 -11.17
CA PHE A 78 2.07 -4.86 -9.84
C PHE A 78 3.45 -4.69 -9.19
N LEU A 79 3.43 -4.63 -7.87
CA LEU A 79 4.62 -4.58 -7.03
C LEU A 79 5.47 -5.85 -7.23
N ARG A 80 6.80 -5.69 -7.28
CA ARG A 80 7.74 -6.78 -7.52
C ARG A 80 8.49 -7.15 -6.26
N ASP A 81 8.86 -8.43 -6.19
CA ASP A 81 9.70 -8.95 -5.10
C ASP A 81 11.01 -8.18 -4.95
N GLU A 82 11.61 -7.83 -6.08
CA GLU A 82 12.88 -7.08 -6.17
C GLU A 82 12.78 -5.68 -5.57
N ASP A 83 11.58 -5.07 -5.56
CA ASP A 83 11.39 -3.73 -5.01
C ASP A 83 11.60 -3.73 -3.49
N TYR A 84 11.19 -4.80 -2.79
CA TYR A 84 11.44 -4.94 -1.35
C TYR A 84 12.90 -5.21 -1.02
N LYS A 85 13.62 -5.97 -1.85
CA LYS A 85 15.08 -6.18 -1.67
C LYS A 85 15.85 -4.87 -1.81
N LYS A 86 15.52 -4.08 -2.83
CA LYS A 86 16.09 -2.74 -3.02
C LYS A 86 15.75 -1.81 -1.87
N ALA A 87 14.51 -1.84 -1.39
CA ALA A 87 14.08 -1.05 -0.24
C ALA A 87 14.84 -1.42 1.04
N ALA A 88 15.01 -2.72 1.32
CA ALA A 88 15.76 -3.22 2.48
C ALA A 88 17.20 -2.71 2.47
N LEU A 89 17.88 -2.85 1.31
CA LEU A 89 19.24 -2.36 1.12
C LEU A 89 19.35 -0.83 1.30
N ARG A 90 18.43 -0.08 0.68
CA ARG A 90 18.40 1.40 0.76
C ARG A 90 18.19 1.88 2.19
N LEU A 91 17.20 1.31 2.87
CA LEU A 91 16.84 1.70 4.23
C LEU A 91 17.80 1.15 5.29
N LYS A 92 18.61 0.14 4.94
CA LYS A 92 19.48 -0.60 5.87
C LYS A 92 18.67 -1.24 7.01
N VAL A 93 17.62 -1.94 6.62
CA VAL A 93 16.75 -2.71 7.52
C VAL A 93 16.66 -4.14 7.01
N PRO A 94 16.37 -5.12 7.88
CA PRO A 94 16.13 -6.48 7.43
C PRO A 94 15.02 -6.53 6.37
N GLU A 95 15.20 -7.38 5.35
CA GLU A 95 14.22 -7.52 4.28
C GLU A 95 12.85 -7.96 4.80
N LEU A 96 12.85 -8.88 5.78
CA LEU A 96 11.66 -9.31 6.51
C LEU A 96 10.89 -8.10 7.07
N VAL A 97 11.58 -7.17 7.73
CA VAL A 97 10.96 -5.99 8.36
C VAL A 97 10.27 -5.10 7.34
N ILE A 98 10.93 -4.75 6.22
CA ILE A 98 10.32 -3.85 5.24
C ILE A 98 9.19 -4.53 4.45
N ARG A 99 9.27 -5.85 4.23
CA ARG A 99 8.17 -6.64 3.67
C ARG A 99 6.96 -6.64 4.59
N ALA A 100 7.16 -6.98 5.87
CA ALA A 100 6.10 -7.01 6.86
C ALA A 100 5.46 -5.63 7.05
N PHE A 101 6.28 -4.58 7.10
CA PHE A 101 5.78 -3.22 7.25
C PHE A 101 5.00 -2.78 6.01
N GLY A 102 5.54 -3.02 4.82
CA GLY A 102 4.85 -2.71 3.58
C GLY A 102 3.53 -3.49 3.41
N ALA A 103 3.50 -4.77 3.77
CA ALA A 103 2.28 -5.57 3.70
C ALA A 103 1.22 -5.13 4.73
N THR A 104 1.65 -4.67 5.91
CA THR A 104 0.76 -4.14 6.96
C THR A 104 0.14 -2.81 6.56
N GLU A 105 0.93 -1.92 5.97
CA GLU A 105 0.51 -0.55 5.64
C GLU A 105 -0.16 -0.43 4.26
N SER A 106 -0.06 -1.47 3.44
CA SER A 106 -0.66 -1.49 2.12
C SER A 106 -2.15 -1.84 2.17
N LEU A 107 -2.96 -1.12 1.40
CA LEU A 107 -4.35 -1.48 1.10
C LEU A 107 -4.45 -2.60 0.03
N GLY A 108 -3.40 -3.40 -0.13
CA GLY A 108 -3.27 -4.48 -1.10
C GLY A 108 -3.07 -3.97 -2.52
N LYS A 109 -4.18 -3.69 -3.23
CA LYS A 109 -4.16 -3.15 -4.59
C LYS A 109 -3.93 -1.64 -4.58
N GLY A 110 -2.97 -1.19 -5.37
CA GLY A 110 -2.69 0.22 -5.62
C GLY A 110 -3.58 0.87 -6.68
N PHE A 111 -4.37 0.08 -7.39
CA PHE A 111 -5.23 0.53 -8.49
C PHE A 111 -6.69 0.09 -8.29
N LEU A 112 -7.60 0.92 -8.78
CA LEU A 112 -9.02 0.63 -8.95
C LEU A 112 -9.24 -0.28 -10.18
N ASN A 113 -10.46 -0.80 -10.35
CA ASN A 113 -10.77 -1.71 -11.45
C ASN A 113 -10.67 -1.03 -12.83
N ASN A 114 -10.85 0.28 -12.88
CA ASN A 114 -10.68 1.09 -14.09
C ASN A 114 -9.20 1.46 -14.39
N GLY A 115 -8.25 0.92 -13.63
CA GLY A 115 -6.81 1.15 -13.82
C GLY A 115 -6.28 2.46 -13.25
N LYS A 116 -7.13 3.30 -12.64
CA LYS A 116 -6.69 4.52 -11.94
C LYS A 116 -6.07 4.18 -10.58
N ALA A 117 -5.09 4.96 -10.12
CA ALA A 117 -4.51 4.79 -8.79
C ALA A 117 -5.62 4.89 -7.73
N LYS A 118 -5.54 4.10 -6.66
CA LYS A 118 -6.47 4.22 -5.53
C LYS A 118 -6.22 5.56 -4.85
N ILE A 119 -7.29 6.29 -4.54
CA ILE A 119 -7.19 7.60 -3.90
C ILE A 119 -8.21 7.78 -2.78
N LEU A 120 -7.92 8.72 -1.88
CA LEU A 120 -8.90 9.33 -0.98
C LEU A 120 -8.69 10.85 -0.97
N PHE A 121 -9.75 11.61 -1.24
CA PHE A 121 -9.69 13.06 -1.27
C PHE A 121 -10.12 13.67 0.07
N GLU A 122 -9.29 14.57 0.61
CA GLU A 122 -9.46 15.20 1.92
C GLU A 122 -9.89 16.67 1.80
N ARG A 123 -11.20 16.92 1.93
CA ARG A 123 -11.79 18.28 1.81
C ARG A 123 -11.21 19.30 2.79
N HIS A 124 -10.71 18.82 3.94
CA HIS A 124 -10.05 19.64 4.95
C HIS A 124 -8.64 20.05 4.61
N LYS A 125 -7.89 19.16 3.95
CA LYS A 125 -6.61 19.52 3.35
C LYS A 125 -6.81 20.46 2.17
N MET A 126 -7.88 20.28 1.39
CA MET A 126 -8.20 21.20 0.29
C MET A 126 -8.42 22.61 0.81
N TYR A 127 -9.24 22.78 1.86
CA TYR A 127 -9.39 24.08 2.53
C TYR A 127 -8.06 24.67 2.98
N ALA A 128 -7.22 23.88 3.65
CA ALA A 128 -5.92 24.34 4.14
C ALA A 128 -4.98 24.79 3.00
N HIS A 129 -4.88 24.00 1.93
CA HIS A 129 -4.00 24.28 0.80
C HIS A 129 -4.48 25.46 -0.04
N ILE A 130 -5.78 25.59 -0.33
CA ILE A 130 -6.29 26.77 -1.06
C ILE A 130 -6.26 28.03 -0.21
N SER A 131 -6.39 27.92 1.13
CA SER A 131 -6.22 29.06 2.03
C SER A 131 -4.81 29.63 1.92
N LYS A 132 -3.79 28.76 1.84
CA LYS A 132 -2.39 29.16 1.65
C LYS A 132 -2.14 29.73 0.25
N ALA A 133 -2.72 29.13 -0.79
CA ALA A 133 -2.45 29.51 -2.19
C ALA A 133 -3.23 30.75 -2.66
N LYS A 134 -4.46 30.94 -2.18
CA LYS A 134 -5.42 31.96 -2.67
C LYS A 134 -5.97 32.87 -1.58
N GLY A 135 -5.60 32.64 -0.32
CA GLY A 135 -6.05 33.41 0.83
C GLY A 135 -7.31 32.85 1.51
N LYS A 136 -7.47 33.16 2.79
CA LYS A 136 -8.57 32.65 3.64
C LYS A 136 -9.96 33.05 3.13
N ALA A 137 -10.12 34.28 2.62
CA ALA A 137 -11.40 34.74 2.09
C ALA A 137 -11.87 33.88 0.90
N PHE A 138 -10.97 33.56 -0.02
CA PHE A 138 -11.24 32.65 -1.13
C PHE A 138 -11.63 31.25 -0.63
N ALA A 139 -10.88 30.70 0.33
CA ALA A 139 -11.16 29.38 0.87
C ALA A 139 -12.52 29.28 1.58
N VAL A 140 -12.90 30.32 2.34
CA VAL A 140 -14.22 30.42 2.99
C VAL A 140 -15.33 30.48 1.96
N GLU A 141 -15.16 31.25 0.87
CA GLU A 141 -16.15 31.30 -0.20
C GLU A 141 -16.28 29.95 -0.92
N GLN A 142 -15.17 29.29 -1.24
CA GLN A 142 -15.21 27.94 -1.82
C GLN A 142 -15.87 26.93 -0.88
N MET A 143 -15.62 27.01 0.43
CA MET A 143 -16.32 26.16 1.41
C MET A 143 -17.84 26.38 1.39
N ARG A 144 -18.30 27.61 1.21
CA ARG A 144 -19.73 27.94 1.08
C ARG A 144 -20.33 27.38 -0.22
N LEU A 145 -19.61 27.53 -1.34
CA LEU A 145 -20.07 27.10 -2.67
C LEU A 145 -20.03 25.58 -2.86
N CYS A 146 -18.99 24.92 -2.34
CA CYS A 146 -18.75 23.49 -2.54
C CYS A 146 -18.28 22.76 -1.26
N PRO A 147 -19.12 22.69 -0.20
CA PRO A 147 -18.74 22.15 1.11
C PRO A 147 -18.34 20.66 1.10
N ASN A 148 -18.63 19.93 0.02
CA ASN A 148 -18.20 18.54 -0.17
C ASN A 148 -16.74 18.42 -0.65
N LEU A 149 -16.19 19.49 -1.23
CA LEU A 149 -14.83 19.58 -1.79
C LEU A 149 -13.92 20.42 -0.90
N VAL A 150 -14.46 21.42 -0.22
CA VAL A 150 -13.72 22.34 0.64
C VAL A 150 -14.47 22.46 1.96
N ASN A 151 -13.85 22.08 3.08
CA ASN A 151 -14.46 22.24 4.40
C ASN A 151 -13.39 22.22 5.49
N ILE A 152 -13.57 22.91 6.62
CA ILE A 152 -12.62 22.81 7.74
C ILE A 152 -12.66 21.44 8.45
N THR A 153 -13.74 20.67 8.25
CA THR A 153 -13.94 19.34 8.85
C THR A 153 -13.62 18.21 7.87
N THR A 154 -13.16 17.07 8.41
CA THR A 154 -12.93 15.83 7.64
C THR A 154 -14.25 15.25 7.10
N GLY A 155 -14.18 14.32 6.16
CA GLY A 155 -15.36 13.63 5.61
C GLY A 155 -15.75 14.01 4.17
N GLY A 156 -17.01 13.71 3.84
CA GLY A 156 -17.52 13.83 2.47
C GLY A 156 -17.07 12.71 1.53
N TYR A 157 -16.48 11.64 2.07
CA TYR A 157 -15.96 10.51 1.32
C TYR A 157 -17.09 9.77 0.57
N LYS A 158 -16.77 9.37 -0.66
CA LYS A 158 -17.59 8.51 -1.53
C LYS A 158 -16.92 7.16 -1.74
N GLY A 159 -15.58 7.14 -1.73
CA GLY A 159 -14.76 5.94 -1.89
C GLY A 159 -14.64 5.47 -3.34
N LYS A 160 -13.61 4.65 -3.59
CA LYS A 160 -13.31 4.01 -4.88
C LYS A 160 -13.30 5.01 -6.05
N GLU A 161 -13.92 4.67 -7.18
CA GLU A 161 -13.94 5.50 -8.39
C GLU A 161 -14.63 6.86 -8.18
N ALA A 162 -15.57 6.97 -7.24
CA ALA A 162 -16.28 8.21 -6.96
C ALA A 162 -15.39 9.29 -6.32
N GLU A 163 -14.25 8.92 -5.73
CA GLU A 163 -13.27 9.92 -5.26
C GLU A 163 -12.66 10.72 -6.42
N TYR A 164 -12.53 10.12 -7.61
CA TYR A 164 -12.02 10.86 -8.78
C TYR A 164 -12.99 11.94 -9.25
N VAL A 165 -14.30 11.77 -9.03
CA VAL A 165 -15.27 12.84 -9.31
C VAL A 165 -15.00 14.03 -8.39
N ARG A 166 -14.78 13.78 -7.09
CA ARG A 166 -14.44 14.83 -6.13
C ARG A 166 -13.13 15.52 -6.50
N LEU A 167 -12.09 14.73 -6.80
CA LEU A 167 -10.78 15.26 -7.19
C LEU A 167 -10.88 16.13 -8.45
N ASN A 168 -11.53 15.64 -9.51
CA ASN A 168 -11.66 16.37 -10.77
C ASN A 168 -12.43 17.69 -10.58
N LEU A 169 -13.49 17.70 -9.77
CA LEU A 169 -14.20 18.94 -9.43
C LEU A 169 -13.33 19.91 -8.63
N ALA A 170 -12.54 19.40 -7.67
CA ALA A 170 -11.61 20.21 -6.89
C ALA A 170 -10.47 20.78 -7.74
N MET A 171 -10.02 20.06 -8.78
CA MET A 171 -9.02 20.55 -9.73
C MET A 171 -9.51 21.77 -10.51
N ASN A 172 -10.82 21.93 -10.75
CA ASN A 172 -11.38 23.14 -11.35
C ASN A 172 -11.28 24.38 -10.43
N ILE A 173 -11.10 24.18 -9.12
CA ILE A 173 -10.90 25.26 -8.14
C ILE A 173 -9.42 25.64 -8.09
N HIS A 174 -8.57 24.65 -7.80
CA HIS A 174 -7.13 24.83 -7.76
C HIS A 174 -6.41 23.47 -7.92
N PRO A 175 -5.80 23.17 -9.08
CA PRO A 175 -5.24 21.86 -9.39
C PRO A 175 -4.21 21.37 -8.36
N GLU A 176 -3.20 22.18 -8.03
CA GLU A 176 -2.11 21.76 -7.14
C GLU A 176 -2.63 21.47 -5.73
N SER A 177 -3.51 22.33 -5.20
CA SER A 177 -4.13 22.10 -3.90
C SER A 177 -4.99 20.84 -3.89
N ALA A 178 -5.72 20.57 -4.97
CA ALA A 178 -6.55 19.38 -5.08
C ALA A 178 -5.70 18.10 -5.05
N LEU A 179 -4.62 18.05 -5.82
CA LEU A 179 -3.71 16.90 -5.87
C LEU A 179 -2.95 16.71 -4.54
N MET A 180 -2.53 17.81 -3.89
CA MET A 180 -1.88 17.76 -2.56
C MET A 180 -2.85 17.27 -1.46
N SER A 181 -4.15 17.49 -1.65
CA SER A 181 -5.21 17.11 -0.71
C SER A 181 -5.71 15.69 -0.89
N CYS A 182 -4.96 14.86 -1.61
CA CYS A 182 -5.35 13.51 -1.95
C CYS A 182 -4.26 12.52 -1.52
N SER A 183 -4.64 11.40 -0.92
CA SER A 183 -3.75 10.25 -0.73
C SER A 183 -3.75 9.38 -1.97
N TRP A 184 -2.63 8.71 -2.25
CA TRP A 184 -2.43 7.98 -3.51
C TRP A 184 -1.86 6.58 -3.31
N GLY A 185 -2.32 5.65 -4.15
CA GLY A 185 -1.75 4.33 -4.31
C GLY A 185 -1.99 3.38 -3.14
N ALA A 186 -1.25 2.28 -3.14
CA ALA A 186 -1.38 1.18 -2.18
C ALA A 186 -1.09 1.63 -0.74
N PHE A 187 -0.15 2.55 -0.56
CA PHE A 187 0.33 3.03 0.75
C PHE A 187 -0.32 4.34 1.19
N GLN A 188 -1.23 4.91 0.38
CA GLN A 188 -1.97 6.13 0.70
C GLN A 188 -1.08 7.34 1.08
N ILE A 189 0.04 7.50 0.38
CA ILE A 189 0.92 8.66 0.58
C ILE A 189 0.21 9.93 0.12
N MET A 190 0.14 10.92 1.01
CA MET A 190 -0.49 12.21 0.71
C MET A 190 0.31 13.01 -0.31
N GLY A 191 -0.37 13.56 -1.30
CA GLY A 191 0.24 14.37 -2.36
C GLY A 191 0.97 15.60 -1.84
N GLU A 192 0.57 16.17 -0.69
CA GLU A 192 1.27 17.30 -0.07
C GLU A 192 2.74 17.03 0.26
N ASN A 193 3.14 15.75 0.37
CA ASN A 193 4.53 15.39 0.64
C ASN A 193 5.42 15.45 -0.60
N TRP A 194 4.90 15.72 -1.81
CA TRP A 194 5.65 15.63 -3.07
C TRP A 194 7.03 16.30 -3.00
N LYS A 195 7.10 17.48 -2.37
CA LYS A 195 8.32 18.28 -2.28
C LYS A 195 9.34 17.64 -1.35
N ASP A 196 8.91 17.24 -0.16
CA ASP A 196 9.78 16.60 0.84
C ASP A 196 10.28 15.24 0.34
N LEU A 197 9.48 14.56 -0.47
CA LEU A 197 9.84 13.31 -1.14
C LEU A 197 10.67 13.52 -2.43
N GLY A 198 11.04 14.76 -2.76
CA GLY A 198 11.94 15.07 -3.88
C GLY A 198 11.35 14.86 -5.27
N TYR A 199 10.02 14.94 -5.42
CA TYR A 199 9.37 15.00 -6.73
C TYR A 199 9.46 16.43 -7.29
N GLN A 200 9.38 16.57 -8.62
CA GLN A 200 9.50 17.89 -9.28
C GLN A 200 8.28 18.77 -9.02
N SER A 201 7.10 18.14 -8.93
CA SER A 201 5.84 18.80 -8.62
C SER A 201 4.85 17.77 -8.08
N VAL A 202 3.71 18.24 -7.59
CA VAL A 202 2.61 17.33 -7.24
C VAL A 202 2.07 16.58 -8.47
N PHE A 203 2.21 17.14 -9.69
CA PHE A 203 1.80 16.47 -10.92
C PHE A 203 2.72 15.29 -11.25
N ASP A 204 4.04 15.48 -11.14
CA ASP A 204 5.04 14.41 -11.29
C ASP A 204 4.81 13.29 -10.27
N PHE A 205 4.58 13.66 -9.01
CA PHE A 205 4.21 12.69 -7.97
C PHE A 205 2.99 11.85 -8.38
N VAL A 206 1.90 12.50 -8.82
CA VAL A 206 0.66 11.81 -9.20
C VAL A 206 0.84 10.93 -10.44
N GLU A 207 1.61 11.38 -11.43
CA GLU A 207 1.94 10.58 -12.61
C GLU A 207 2.66 9.29 -12.23
N GLN A 208 3.64 9.38 -11.33
CA GLN A 208 4.36 8.20 -10.82
C GLN A 208 3.43 7.26 -10.04
N MET A 209 2.53 7.79 -9.21
CA MET A 209 1.52 6.97 -8.51
C MET A 209 0.55 6.26 -9.46
N GLN A 210 0.29 6.84 -10.62
CA GLN A 210 -0.59 6.27 -11.65
C GLN A 210 0.12 5.24 -12.55
N THR A 211 1.46 5.18 -12.50
CA THR A 211 2.28 4.34 -13.36
C THR A 211 2.34 2.89 -12.87
N SER A 212 2.80 2.64 -11.64
CA SER A 212 2.92 1.26 -11.09
C SER A 212 2.89 1.23 -9.56
N GLU A 213 2.59 0.06 -8.99
CA GLU A 213 2.71 -0.16 -7.55
C GLU A 213 4.17 -0.11 -7.07
N SER A 214 5.15 -0.43 -7.93
CA SER A 214 6.58 -0.24 -7.61
C SER A 214 6.91 1.23 -7.34
N LEU A 215 6.35 2.15 -8.13
CA LEU A 215 6.52 3.59 -7.88
C LEU A 215 5.70 4.07 -6.69
N GLN A 216 4.56 3.44 -6.39
CA GLN A 216 3.84 3.70 -5.14
C GLN A 216 4.64 3.24 -3.91
N LEU A 217 5.36 2.11 -3.99
CA LEU A 217 6.30 1.69 -2.96
C LEU A 217 7.46 2.70 -2.86
N GLU A 218 8.01 3.18 -3.97
CA GLU A 218 9.07 4.20 -3.95
C GLU A 218 8.65 5.46 -3.17
N ALA A 219 7.42 5.97 -3.34
CA ALA A 219 6.92 7.06 -2.51
C ALA A 219 6.86 6.71 -1.02
N PHE A 220 6.46 5.49 -0.68
CA PHE A 220 6.45 5.00 0.70
C PHE A 220 7.86 4.90 1.29
N ILE A 221 8.84 4.41 0.53
CA ILE A 221 10.24 4.33 0.97
C ILE A 221 10.82 5.73 1.21
N ARG A 222 10.59 6.68 0.29
CA ARG A 222 10.99 8.08 0.51
C ARG A 222 10.31 8.68 1.74
N PHE A 223 9.04 8.34 1.97
CA PHE A 223 8.32 8.81 3.15
C PHE A 223 8.93 8.28 4.44
N ILE A 224 9.35 7.01 4.48
CA ILE A 224 10.10 6.45 5.62
C ILE A 224 11.39 7.25 5.88
N GLU A 225 12.13 7.59 4.84
CA GLU A 225 13.40 8.33 4.96
C GLU A 225 13.21 9.76 5.46
N THR A 226 12.13 10.43 5.05
CA THR A 226 11.92 11.86 5.34
C THR A 226 11.05 12.11 6.56
N LYS A 227 10.20 11.15 6.96
CA LYS A 227 9.22 11.35 8.01
C LYS A 227 9.89 11.55 9.36
N THR A 228 9.65 12.72 9.93
CA THR A 228 10.00 13.08 11.31
C THR A 228 8.75 13.42 12.12
N GLY A 229 8.89 13.39 13.43
CA GLY A 229 7.83 13.76 14.36
C GLY A 229 8.30 13.69 15.81
N GLN A 230 7.34 13.62 16.72
CA GLN A 230 7.61 13.40 18.13
C GLN A 230 6.85 12.18 18.63
N VAL A 231 7.53 11.35 19.42
CA VAL A 231 6.96 10.19 20.11
C VAL A 231 7.33 10.34 21.58
N ASP A 232 6.35 10.31 22.47
CA ASP A 232 6.55 10.55 23.91
C ASP A 232 7.34 11.84 24.23
N GLY A 233 7.07 12.90 23.47
CA GLY A 233 7.73 14.21 23.62
C GLY A 233 9.17 14.26 23.08
N LYS A 234 9.68 13.17 22.49
CA LYS A 234 11.04 13.10 21.95
C LYS A 234 11.03 13.20 20.42
N PRO A 235 11.90 14.02 19.80
CA PRO A 235 12.09 14.02 18.35
C PRO A 235 12.47 12.62 17.86
N CYS A 236 11.79 12.15 16.83
CA CYS A 236 12.02 10.84 16.25
C CYS A 236 11.95 10.92 14.71
N LYS A 237 12.74 10.09 14.04
CA LYS A 237 12.67 9.87 12.59
C LYS A 237 12.17 8.46 12.35
N LEU A 238 11.27 8.31 11.39
CA LEU A 238 10.66 7.01 11.09
C LEU A 238 11.72 5.99 10.65
N ILE A 239 12.69 6.39 9.83
CA ILE A 239 13.81 5.53 9.43
C ILE A 239 14.65 5.03 10.61
N ASP A 240 14.91 5.88 11.61
CA ASP A 240 15.74 5.51 12.76
C ASP A 240 14.96 4.56 13.67
N ALA A 241 13.66 4.81 13.88
CA ALA A 241 12.78 3.91 14.60
C ALA A 241 12.67 2.54 13.91
N LEU A 242 12.56 2.52 12.58
CA LEU A 242 12.49 1.28 11.80
C LEU A 242 13.79 0.45 11.92
N ARG A 243 14.95 1.10 11.85
CA ARG A 243 16.26 0.45 12.03
C ARG A 243 16.47 -0.10 13.44
N GLN A 244 15.95 0.62 14.44
CA GLN A 244 15.99 0.21 15.85
C GLN A 244 14.88 -0.79 16.22
N GLN A 245 13.98 -1.10 15.27
CA GLN A 245 12.79 -1.91 15.51
C GLN A 245 11.91 -1.37 16.65
N ASP A 246 11.89 -0.04 16.83
CA ASP A 246 10.98 0.64 17.75
C ASP A 246 9.58 0.72 17.12
N TRP A 247 8.81 -0.36 17.26
CA TRP A 247 7.47 -0.47 16.70
C TRP A 247 6.49 0.56 17.28
N HIS A 248 6.70 0.99 18.53
CA HIS A 248 5.87 2.05 19.11
C HIS A 248 6.08 3.36 18.35
N ALA A 249 7.33 3.75 18.11
CA ALA A 249 7.65 4.95 17.35
C ALA A 249 7.26 4.82 15.87
N VAL A 250 7.52 3.68 15.23
CA VAL A 250 7.14 3.41 13.83
C VAL A 250 5.65 3.65 13.60
N PHE A 251 4.80 2.97 14.37
CA PHE A 251 3.35 3.10 14.17
C PHE A 251 2.80 4.44 14.65
N SER A 252 3.40 5.07 15.67
CA SER A 252 3.01 6.41 16.09
C SER A 252 3.29 7.45 15.01
N LEU A 253 4.44 7.37 14.33
CA LEU A 253 4.82 8.29 13.27
C LEU A 253 4.05 8.08 11.97
N TYR A 254 3.74 6.82 11.63
CA TYR A 254 3.07 6.47 10.39
C TYR A 254 1.53 6.54 10.50
N ASN A 255 0.96 5.90 11.52
CA ASN A 255 -0.49 5.75 11.70
C ASN A 255 -1.11 6.76 12.69
N GLY A 256 -0.28 7.48 13.45
CA GLY A 256 -0.70 8.43 14.47
C GLY A 256 -1.01 7.77 15.82
N ALA A 257 -1.31 8.60 16.83
CA ALA A 257 -1.46 8.18 18.23
C ALA A 257 -2.56 7.12 18.48
N ALA A 258 -3.52 6.97 17.55
CA ALA A 258 -4.60 6.01 17.65
C ALA A 258 -4.22 4.58 17.18
N TYR A 259 -3.00 4.34 16.70
CA TYR A 259 -2.62 3.09 16.05
C TYR A 259 -2.89 1.83 16.89
N LYS A 260 -2.72 1.91 18.22
CA LYS A 260 -2.96 0.79 19.14
C LYS A 260 -4.40 0.29 19.07
N LYS A 261 -5.37 1.22 18.99
CA LYS A 261 -6.80 0.89 18.87
C LYS A 261 -7.15 0.26 17.52
N LEU A 262 -6.31 0.48 16.50
CA LEU A 262 -6.51 -0.01 15.13
C LEU A 262 -5.79 -1.35 14.87
N GLY A 263 -5.12 -1.91 15.88
CA GLY A 263 -4.53 -3.25 15.83
C GLY A 263 -3.31 -3.38 14.91
N TYR A 264 -2.65 -2.27 14.54
CA TYR A 264 -1.51 -2.30 13.61
C TYR A 264 -0.36 -3.15 14.11
N GLN A 265 -0.07 -3.11 15.41
CA GLN A 265 0.99 -3.93 15.99
C GLN A 265 0.73 -5.42 15.83
N THR A 266 -0.51 -5.87 16.08
CA THR A 266 -0.89 -7.28 15.89
C THR A 266 -0.80 -7.67 14.42
N LYS A 267 -1.32 -6.85 13.50
CA LYS A 267 -1.24 -7.12 12.05
C LYS A 267 0.21 -7.24 11.57
N PHE A 268 1.08 -6.37 12.07
CA PHE A 268 2.50 -6.42 11.74
C PHE A 268 3.16 -7.68 12.28
N GLN A 269 2.88 -8.05 13.54
CA GLN A 269 3.43 -9.27 14.12
C GLN A 269 2.95 -10.52 13.37
N ASP A 270 1.65 -10.62 13.05
CA ASP A 270 1.11 -11.72 12.26
C ASP A 270 1.80 -11.85 10.89
N GLU A 271 2.13 -10.71 10.27
CA GLU A 271 2.84 -10.68 8.99
C GLU A 271 4.32 -11.08 9.14
N LEU A 272 4.96 -10.63 10.21
CA LEU A 272 6.33 -10.98 10.54
C LEU A 272 6.46 -12.49 10.75
N ASP A 273 5.64 -13.07 11.64
CA ASP A 273 5.62 -14.50 11.97
C ASP A 273 5.35 -15.34 10.71
N HIS A 274 4.42 -14.87 9.86
CA HIS A 274 4.14 -15.51 8.58
C HIS A 274 5.38 -15.54 7.68
N LEU A 275 6.01 -14.39 7.43
CA LEU A 275 7.18 -14.30 6.55
C LEU A 275 8.41 -15.05 7.14
N GLU A 276 8.59 -15.07 8.45
CA GLU A 276 9.61 -15.91 9.11
C GLU A 276 9.38 -17.40 8.86
N SER A 277 8.12 -17.86 8.96
CA SER A 277 7.76 -19.25 8.65
C SER A 277 8.07 -19.64 7.19
N LEU A 278 8.15 -18.64 6.32
CA LEU A 278 8.53 -18.76 4.91
C LEU A 278 10.06 -18.74 4.69
N GLY A 279 10.86 -18.56 5.73
CA GLY A 279 12.32 -18.58 5.68
C GLY A 279 12.98 -17.25 5.32
N TYR A 280 12.26 -16.13 5.45
CA TYR A 280 12.88 -14.81 5.43
C TYR A 280 13.65 -14.58 6.74
N ALA A 281 14.88 -14.06 6.64
CA ALA A 281 15.71 -13.78 7.81
C ALA A 281 15.33 -12.44 8.45
N ALA A 282 15.27 -12.43 9.78
CA ALA A 282 15.13 -11.25 10.63
C ALA A 282 16.44 -10.44 10.73
#